data_AF-A0A4Q3KBU7-F1
#
_entry.id   AF-A0A4Q3KBU7-F1
#
_cell.length_a   1.000
_cell.length_b   1.000
_cell.length_c   1.000
_cell.angle_alpha   90.00
_cell.angle_beta   90.00
_cell.angle_gamma   90.00
#
_symmetry.space_group_name_H-M   'P 1'
#
loop_
_entity.id
_entity.type
_entity.pdbx_description
1 polymer ?
#
loop_
_entity_poly.entity_id
_entity_poly.type
_entity_poly.pdbx_seq_one_letter_code
_entity_poly.pdbx_strand_id
1 'polypeptide(L)'
;MGFFLETVFGGLMAGMLYALVALGFVLIFKASGVFNFAQGAMVLFAALAMARFAEWFPLWLGFNSLLLANLMAFCAAVLCMIGVAWLVERLALRRLVNQEGITLLMATLG
;
A
#
# COMPACT_ATOMS: atom_id res chain seq x y z
N MET A 1 3.16 7.59 -35.87
CA MET A 1 2.94 8.32 -34.60
C MET A 1 2.59 7.40 -33.43
N GLY A 2 1.92 6.25 -33.66
CA GLY A 2 1.56 5.31 -32.58
C GLY A 2 2.72 4.89 -31.67
N PHE A 3 3.82 4.39 -32.23
CA PHE A 3 5.00 3.97 -31.45
C PHE A 3 5.61 5.10 -30.59
N PHE A 4 5.66 6.33 -31.11
CA PHE A 4 6.16 7.48 -30.36
C PHE A 4 5.25 7.79 -29.17
N LEU A 5 3.93 7.84 -29.39
CA LEU A 5 2.96 8.09 -28.32
C LEU A 5 2.96 6.95 -27.28
N GLU A 6 3.02 5.69 -27.72
CA GLU A 6 3.09 4.53 -26.83
C GLU A 6 4.34 4.57 -25.95
N THR A 7 5.50 4.89 -26.53
CA THR A 7 6.75 5.01 -25.77
C THR A 7 6.70 6.17 -24.78
N VAL A 8 6.13 7.31 -25.19
CA VAL A 8 5.97 8.48 -24.31
C VAL A 8 5.02 8.18 -23.16
N PHE A 9 3.82 7.64 -23.43
CA PHE A 9 2.85 7.32 -22.39
C PHE A 9 3.32 6.17 -21.50
N GLY A 10 3.92 5.13 -22.07
CA GLY A 10 4.51 4.02 -21.32
C GLY A 10 5.63 4.49 -20.38
N GLY A 11 6.54 5.32 -20.90
CA GLY A 11 7.62 5.91 -20.11
C GLY A 11 7.09 6.84 -19.00
N LEU A 12 6.08 7.65 -19.31
CA LEU A 12 5.44 8.54 -18.34
C LEU A 12 4.69 7.75 -17.25
N MET A 13 3.97 6.68 -17.59
CA MET A 13 3.33 5.80 -16.61
C MET A 13 4.34 5.14 -15.67
N ALA A 14 5.43 4.59 -16.21
CA ALA A 14 6.49 4.01 -15.38
C ALA A 14 7.14 5.06 -14.47
N GLY A 15 7.45 6.25 -15.02
CA GLY A 15 8.03 7.37 -14.26
C GLY A 15 7.12 7.84 -13.12
N MET A 16 5.81 7.96 -13.36
CA MET A 16 4.84 8.32 -12.33
C MET A 16 4.78 7.29 -11.20
N LEU A 17 4.79 5.99 -11.53
CA LEU A 17 4.80 4.93 -10.53
C LEU A 17 6.05 5.02 -9.64
N TYR A 18 7.24 5.16 -10.23
CA TYR A 18 8.47 5.28 -9.46
C TYR A 18 8.53 6.57 -8.63
N ALA A 19 8.05 7.68 -9.16
CA ALA A 19 7.97 8.95 -8.43
C ALA A 19 7.03 8.87 -7.22
N LEU A 20 5.87 8.23 -7.37
CA LEU A 20 4.92 8.03 -6.26
C LEU A 20 5.50 7.13 -5.17
N VAL A 21 6.19 6.05 -5.57
CA VAL A 21 6.87 5.16 -4.62
C VAL A 21 7.96 5.90 -3.86
N ALA A 22 8.82 6.66 -4.56
CA ALA A 22 9.88 7.45 -3.94
C ALA A 22 9.32 8.51 -2.97
N LEU A 23 8.26 9.21 -3.38
CA LEU A 23 7.59 10.20 -2.55
C LEU A 23 7.02 9.57 -1.27
N GLY A 24 6.40 8.39 -1.35
CA GLY A 24 5.93 7.65 -0.19
C GLY A 24 7.04 7.35 0.82
N PHE A 25 8.17 6.81 0.34
CA PHE A 25 9.33 6.52 1.20
C PHE A 25 9.91 7.79 1.84
N VAL A 26 10.09 8.87 1.07
CA VAL A 26 10.66 10.13 1.56
C VAL A 26 9.75 10.79 2.61
N LEU A 27 8.43 10.79 2.39
CA LEU A 27 7.49 11.37 3.36
C LEU A 27 7.51 10.60 4.68
N ILE A 28 7.54 9.27 4.64
CA ILE A 28 7.60 8.44 5.85
C ILE A 28 8.91 8.69 6.60
N PHE A 29 10.04 8.69 5.90
CA PHE A 29 11.34 8.94 6.52
C PHE A 29 11.41 10.34 7.14
N LYS A 30 10.94 11.37 6.41
CA LYS A 30 10.94 12.75 6.88
C LYS A 30 10.04 12.94 8.11
N ALA A 31 8.91 12.23 8.19
CA ALA A 31 7.99 12.32 9.31
C ALA A 31 8.45 11.52 10.55
N SER A 32 9.11 10.38 10.34
CA SER A 32 9.47 9.45 11.42
C SER A 32 10.93 9.54 11.89
N GLY A 33 11.82 10.10 11.06
CA GLY A 33 13.26 10.13 11.33
C GLY A 33 13.96 8.78 11.23
N VAL A 34 13.22 7.71 10.86
CA VAL A 34 13.71 6.34 10.80
C VAL A 34 13.31 5.66 9.49
N PHE A 35 14.13 4.72 9.04
CA PHE A 35 13.78 3.91 7.87
C PHE A 35 12.83 2.79 8.30
N ASN A 36 11.68 2.68 7.65
CA ASN A 36 10.70 1.62 7.90
C ASN A 36 10.82 0.54 6.83
N PHE A 37 11.33 -0.64 7.21
CA PHE A 37 11.51 -1.77 6.29
C PHE A 37 10.23 -2.57 6.03
N ALA A 38 9.24 -2.48 6.92
CA ALA A 38 7.94 -3.13 6.77
C ALA A 38 7.07 -2.48 5.67
N GLN A 39 7.47 -1.31 5.16
CA GLN A 39 6.72 -0.56 4.14
C GLN A 39 6.43 -1.41 2.90
N GLY A 40 7.42 -2.16 2.41
CA GLY A 40 7.24 -3.03 1.24
C GLY A 40 6.24 -4.16 1.48
N ALA A 41 6.32 -4.82 2.63
CA ALA A 41 5.40 -5.89 3.01
C ALA A 41 3.95 -5.38 3.15
N MET A 42 3.76 -4.18 3.72
CA MET A 42 2.45 -3.54 3.84
C MET A 42 1.83 -3.20 2.48
N VAL A 43 2.63 -2.74 1.51
CA VAL A 43 2.17 -2.48 0.14
C VAL A 43 1.76 -3.79 -0.56
N LEU A 44 2.57 -4.85 -0.43
CA LEU A 44 2.24 -6.16 -1.00
C LEU A 44 0.94 -6.72 -0.42
N PHE A 45 0.78 -6.62 0.90
CA PHE A 45 -0.45 -7.05 1.57
C PHE A 45 -1.67 -6.28 1.07
N ALA A 46 -1.57 -4.95 0.92
CA ALA A 46 -2.64 -4.12 0.37
C ALA A 46 -3.04 -4.54 -1.05
N ALA A 47 -2.05 -4.77 -1.92
CA ALA A 47 -2.27 -5.20 -3.30
C ALA A 47 -2.94 -6.59 -3.36
N LEU A 48 -2.47 -7.55 -2.55
CA LEU A 48 -3.06 -8.88 -2.48
C LEU A 48 -4.48 -8.87 -1.89
N ALA A 49 -4.73 -8.06 -0.86
CA ALA A 49 -6.06 -7.90 -0.29
C ALA A 49 -7.04 -7.36 -1.33
N MET A 50 -6.65 -6.32 -2.08
CA MET A 50 -7.46 -5.79 -3.18
C MET A 50 -7.72 -6.84 -4.26
N ALA A 51 -6.70 -7.57 -4.70
CA ALA A 51 -6.85 -8.61 -5.70
C ALA A 51 -7.84 -9.71 -5.25
N ARG A 52 -7.75 -10.13 -3.98
CA ARG A 52 -8.67 -11.15 -3.43
C ARG A 52 -10.09 -10.63 -3.27
N PHE A 53 -10.27 -9.41 -2.81
CA PHE A 53 -11.61 -8.83 -2.73
C PHE A 53 -12.24 -8.65 -4.12
N ALA A 54 -11.44 -8.32 -5.15
CA ALA A 54 -11.92 -8.20 -6.51
C ALA A 54 -12.43 -9.54 -7.09
N GLU A 55 -11.87 -10.66 -6.64
CA GLU A 55 -12.35 -12.01 -6.99
C GLU A 55 -13.54 -12.46 -6.12
N TRP A 56 -13.52 -12.19 -4.82
CA TRP A 56 -14.52 -12.71 -3.88
C TRP A 56 -15.86 -11.99 -3.96
N PHE A 57 -15.85 -10.66 -4.11
CA PHE A 57 -17.10 -9.88 -4.20
C PHE A 57 -18.04 -10.31 -5.34
N PRO A 58 -17.58 -10.45 -6.59
CA PRO A 58 -18.46 -10.92 -7.66
C PRO A 58 -18.94 -12.36 -7.42
N LEU A 59 -18.12 -13.20 -6.79
CA LEU A 59 -18.48 -14.59 -6.45
C LEU A 59 -19.58 -14.65 -5.37
N TRP A 60 -19.48 -13.80 -4.34
CA TRP A 60 -20.41 -13.79 -3.20
C TRP A 60 -21.74 -13.13 -3.52
N LEU A 61 -21.72 -12.07 -4.31
CA LEU A 61 -22.90 -11.24 -4.59
C LEU A 61 -23.52 -11.52 -5.96
N GLY A 62 -22.92 -12.41 -6.76
CA GLY A 62 -23.48 -12.89 -8.01
C GLY A 62 -23.58 -11.83 -9.12
N PHE A 63 -22.67 -10.85 -9.13
CA PHE A 63 -22.63 -9.81 -10.16
C PHE A 63 -21.38 -9.92 -11.03
N ASN A 64 -21.50 -9.59 -12.32
CA ASN A 64 -20.41 -9.70 -13.31
C ASN A 64 -19.84 -8.34 -13.76
N SER A 65 -20.20 -7.25 -13.06
CA SER A 65 -19.69 -5.91 -13.36
C SER A 65 -18.28 -5.73 -12.82
N LEU A 66 -17.30 -5.69 -13.73
CA LEU A 66 -15.88 -5.43 -13.43
C LEU A 66 -15.66 -4.11 -12.68
N LEU A 67 -16.42 -3.08 -13.04
CA LEU A 67 -16.28 -1.75 -12.48
C LEU A 67 -16.76 -1.69 -11.03
N LEU A 68 -17.89 -2.35 -10.74
CA LEU A 68 -18.45 -2.44 -9.40
C LEU A 68 -17.58 -3.33 -8.50
N ALA A 69 -17.07 -4.45 -9.03
CA ALA A 69 -16.16 -5.35 -8.34
C ALA A 69 -14.91 -4.61 -7.87
N ASN A 70 -14.25 -3.86 -8.76
CA ASN A 70 -13.04 -3.12 -8.42
C ASN A 70 -13.29 -1.98 -7.44
N LEU A 71 -14.38 -1.24 -7.56
CA LEU A 71 -14.70 -0.16 -6.61
C LEU A 71 -14.92 -0.73 -5.20
N MET A 72 -15.70 -1.80 -5.09
CA MET A 72 -15.95 -2.45 -3.80
C MET A 72 -14.70 -3.08 -3.22
N ALA A 73 -13.90 -3.76 -4.05
CA ALA A 73 -12.64 -4.34 -3.64
C ALA A 73 -11.65 -3.30 -3.14
N PHE A 74 -11.58 -2.15 -3.81
CA PHE A 74 -10.76 -1.02 -3.37
C PHE A 74 -11.22 -0.50 -2.00
N CYS A 75 -12.52 -0.23 -1.84
CA CYS A 75 -13.07 0.22 -0.56
C CYS A 75 -12.81 -0.78 0.58
N ALA A 76 -13.01 -2.08 0.32
CA ALA A 76 -12.76 -3.13 1.30
C ALA A 76 -11.27 -3.27 1.64
N ALA A 77 -10.38 -3.16 0.66
CA ALA A 77 -8.94 -3.18 0.88
C ALA A 77 -8.49 -1.98 1.74
N VAL A 78 -9.02 -0.78 1.48
CA VAL A 78 -8.75 0.40 2.32
C VAL A 78 -9.20 0.18 3.75
N LEU A 79 -10.41 -0.33 3.97
CA LEU A 79 -10.91 -0.64 5.32
C LEU A 79 -10.05 -1.71 6.01
N CYS A 80 -9.63 -2.75 5.27
CA CYS A 80 -8.73 -3.78 5.77
C CYS A 80 -7.39 -3.18 6.20
N MET A 81 -6.78 -2.32 5.38
CA MET A 81 -5.51 -1.66 5.69
C MET A 81 -5.61 -0.72 6.89
N ILE A 82 -6.74 -0.01 7.05
CA ILE A 82 -6.99 0.81 8.25
C ILE A 82 -7.03 -0.09 9.50
N GLY A 83 -7.70 -1.24 9.42
CA GLY A 83 -7.74 -2.23 10.50
C GLY A 83 -6.36 -2.78 10.87
N VAL A 84 -5.55 -3.13 9.87
CA VAL A 84 -4.17 -3.59 10.07
C VAL A 84 -3.31 -2.49 10.67
N ALA A 85 -3.40 -1.25 10.16
CA ALA A 85 -2.66 -0.12 10.69
C ALA A 85 -3.00 0.13 12.17
N TRP A 86 -4.28 0.08 12.52
CA TRP A 86 -4.72 0.23 13.92
C TRP A 86 -4.22 -0.89 14.82
N LEU A 87 -4.21 -2.14 14.34
CA LEU A 87 -3.65 -3.28 15.08
C LEU A 87 -2.14 -3.10 15.31
N VAL A 88 -1.39 -2.72 14.27
CA VAL A 88 0.05 -2.45 14.36
C VAL A 88 0.32 -1.30 15.32
N GLU A 89 -0.48 -0.22 15.26
CA GLU A 89 -0.35 0.90 16.19
C GLU A 89 -0.55 0.44 17.63
N ARG A 90 -1.64 -0.29 17.90
CA ARG A 90 -2.01 -0.69 19.25
C ARG A 90 -1.06 -1.73 19.85
N LEU A 91 -0.59 -2.68 19.05
CA LEU A 91 0.23 -3.81 19.52
C LEU A 91 1.71 -3.48 19.55
N ALA A 92 2.22 -2.82 18.51
CA ALA A 92 3.64 -2.48 18.37
C ALA A 92 3.88 -0.99 18.70
N LEU A 93 3.40 -0.06 17.86
CA LEU A 93 3.88 1.33 17.91
C LEU A 93 3.64 2.02 19.26
N ARG A 94 2.48 1.82 19.90
CA ARG A 94 2.18 2.38 21.23
C ARG A 94 3.20 1.99 22.29
N ARG A 95 3.83 0.81 22.19
CA ARG A 95 4.85 0.34 23.13
C ARG A 95 6.25 0.90 22.82
N LEU A 96 6.46 1.40 21.61
CA LEU A 96 7.72 2.00 21.15
C LEU A 96 7.71 3.54 21.19
N VAL A 97 6.63 4.16 21.65
CA VAL A 97 6.56 5.61 21.89
C VAL A 97 7.65 6.00 22.91
N ASN A 98 8.46 7.00 22.56
CA ASN A 98 9.63 7.50 23.29
C ASN A 98 10.89 6.61 23.32
N GLN A 99 11.01 5.61 22.45
CA GLN A 99 12.25 4.84 22.29
C GLN A 99 13.17 5.44 21.22
N GLU A 100 14.46 5.09 21.27
CA GLU A 100 15.44 5.57 20.30
C GLU A 100 15.10 5.12 18.87
N GLY A 101 15.48 5.94 17.88
CA GLY A 101 15.18 5.66 16.46
C GLY A 101 15.72 4.30 15.97
N ILE A 102 16.78 3.79 16.58
CA ILE A 102 17.34 2.47 16.26
C ILE A 102 16.38 1.34 16.67
N THR A 103 15.65 1.49 17.78
CA THR A 103 14.65 0.51 18.24
C THR A 103 13.44 0.46 17.32
N LEU A 104 13.00 1.62 16.81
CA LEU A 104 11.94 1.70 15.80
C LEU A 104 12.37 1.06 14.47
N LEU A 105 13.63 1.26 14.07
CA LEU A 105 14.18 0.62 12.87
C LEU A 105 14.21 -0.91 13.01
N MET A 106 14.72 -1.43 14.13
CA MET A 106 14.73 -2.86 14.43
C MET A 106 13.33 -3.49 14.46
N ALA A 107 12.33 -2.76 14.96
CA ALA A 107 10.95 -3.24 14.97
C ALA A 107 10.34 -3.41 13.56
N THR A 108 10.88 -2.70 12.55
CA THR A 108 10.41 -2.79 11.17
C THR A 108 11.22 -3.73 10.29
N LEU A 109 12.36 -4.23 10.78
CA LEU A 109 13.27 -5.14 10.07
C LEU A 109 12.84 -6.63 10.13
N GLY A 110 11.83 -6.96 10.94
CA GLY A 110 11.28 -8.31 11.09
C GLY A 110 10.43 -8.76 9.92
#